data_AF-A0A8J5X0R8-F1
#
_entry.id   AF-A0A8J5X0R8-F1
#
_cell.length_a   1.000
_cell.length_b   1.000
_cell.length_c   1.000
_cell.angle_alpha   90.00
_cell.angle_beta   90.00
_cell.angle_gamma   90.00
#
_symmetry.space_group_name_H-M   'P 1'
#
loop_
_entity.id
_entity.type
_entity.pdbx_description
1 polymer ?
#
loop_
_entity_poly.entity_id
_entity_poly.type
_entity_poly.pdbx_seq_one_letter_code
_entity_poly.pdbx_strand_id
1 'polypeptide(L)'
;MVLRRLAGASAGGSPSPAAAAAAAALLLRPALTRPISTGFREERDTFGPIKVPNDKLWGAQTQRSLQNFDIGGERERMPVPIIRAFGVLKKCAAKDA
;
A
#
# COMPACT_ATOMS: atom_id res chain seq x y z
N MET A 1 -52.02 25.40 40.81
CA MET A 1 -51.31 26.54 41.44
C MET A 1 -50.04 26.76 40.62
N VAL A 2 -49.93 27.91 39.95
CA VAL A 2 -48.80 28.43 39.12
C VAL A 2 -48.54 27.71 37.79
N LEU A 3 -49.19 28.15 36.69
CA LEU A 3 -48.75 29.09 35.64
C LEU A 3 -47.61 28.54 34.71
N ARG A 4 -47.84 28.21 33.43
CA ARG A 4 -48.20 29.03 32.23
C ARG A 4 -46.96 29.45 31.42
N ARG A 5 -46.81 28.90 30.21
CA ARG A 5 -46.36 29.56 28.94
C ARG A 5 -46.24 28.47 27.86
N LEU A 6 -47.14 28.38 26.87
CA LEU A 6 -47.26 29.17 25.64
C LEU A 6 -46.10 29.00 24.64
N ALA A 7 -46.45 28.36 23.53
CA ALA A 7 -46.35 28.88 22.15
C ALA A 7 -45.02 28.78 21.37
N GLY A 8 -45.18 28.48 20.06
CA GLY A 8 -44.21 28.61 18.98
C GLY A 8 -43.77 27.24 18.43
N ALA A 9 -44.35 26.62 17.41
CA ALA A 9 -44.64 27.10 16.05
C ALA A 9 -43.44 27.81 15.40
N SER A 10 -42.75 27.13 14.47
CA SER A 10 -42.65 27.57 13.07
C SER A 10 -41.49 26.90 12.32
N ALA A 11 -41.77 26.54 11.06
CA ALA A 11 -40.89 26.61 9.90
C ALA A 11 -39.55 25.85 9.97
N GLY A 12 -39.33 24.85 9.13
CA GLY A 12 -39.15 25.14 7.71
C GLY A 12 -37.68 25.45 7.46
N GLY A 13 -36.86 24.41 7.40
CA GLY A 13 -35.45 24.48 7.00
C GLY A 13 -35.21 23.40 5.95
N SER A 14 -35.22 23.83 4.70
CA SER A 14 -34.93 23.11 3.47
C SER A 14 -33.90 21.97 3.57
N PRO A 15 -34.03 20.88 2.78
CA PRO A 15 -32.97 19.91 2.62
C PRO A 15 -31.74 20.62 2.03
N SER A 16 -30.66 20.67 2.80
CA SER A 16 -29.37 21.18 2.35
C SER A 16 -28.91 20.39 1.12
N PRO A 17 -28.54 21.05 0.01
CA PRO A 17 -28.16 20.41 -1.24
C PRO A 17 -26.70 19.93 -1.18
N ALA A 18 -26.36 19.10 -0.20
CA ALA A 18 -25.03 18.48 -0.09
C ALA A 18 -25.02 17.03 -0.61
N ALA A 19 -26.17 16.44 -0.89
CA ALA A 19 -26.30 15.06 -1.36
C ALA A 19 -26.13 14.90 -2.89
N ALA A 20 -25.96 15.99 -3.65
CA ALA A 20 -25.94 15.97 -5.12
C ALA A 20 -24.53 16.14 -5.75
N ALA A 21 -23.46 16.17 -4.95
CA ALA A 21 -22.08 16.34 -5.44
C ALA A 21 -21.21 15.06 -5.32
N ALA A 22 -21.81 13.90 -5.03
CA ALA A 22 -21.08 12.63 -4.85
C ALA A 22 -20.76 11.90 -6.17
N ALA A 23 -21.30 12.33 -7.31
CA ALA A 23 -21.20 11.59 -8.59
C ALA A 23 -20.01 12.01 -9.50
N ALA A 24 -19.30 13.11 -9.19
CA ALA A 24 -18.23 13.64 -10.05
C ALA A 24 -16.80 13.38 -9.54
N ALA A 25 -16.63 12.68 -8.41
CA ALA A 25 -15.32 12.31 -7.87
C ALA A 25 -14.83 10.93 -8.35
N LEU A 26 -15.39 10.41 -9.45
CA LEU A 26 -15.01 9.10 -10.00
C LEU A 26 -13.70 9.11 -10.83
N LEU A 27 -12.98 10.22 -10.86
CA LEU A 27 -11.74 10.41 -11.65
C LEU A 27 -10.53 10.84 -10.82
N LEU A 28 -10.43 10.40 -9.56
CA LEU A 28 -9.14 10.35 -8.91
C LEU A 28 -9.07 9.12 -8.01
N ARG A 29 -8.67 8.00 -8.61
CA ARG A 29 -8.19 6.84 -7.84
C ARG A 29 -7.06 7.35 -6.93
N PRO A 30 -7.19 7.36 -5.60
CA PRO A 30 -6.01 7.53 -4.77
C PRO A 30 -5.14 6.31 -5.06
N ALA A 31 -3.94 6.54 -5.58
CA ALA A 31 -2.96 5.49 -5.76
C ALA A 31 -2.88 4.70 -4.45
N LEU A 32 -3.00 3.37 -4.55
CA LEU A 32 -2.90 2.44 -3.43
C LEU A 32 -1.56 2.64 -2.73
N THR A 33 -1.49 3.55 -1.75
CA THR A 33 -0.52 3.45 -0.67
C THR A 33 -0.98 2.25 0.13
N ARG A 34 -0.47 1.07 -0.23
CA ARG A 34 -0.59 -0.09 0.63
C ARG A 34 0.14 0.27 1.92
N PRO A 35 -0.54 0.29 3.09
CA PRO A 35 0.16 0.55 4.34
C PRO A 35 1.26 -0.51 4.47
N ILE A 36 2.52 -0.07 4.56
CA ILE A 36 3.62 -0.97 4.89
C ILE A 36 3.40 -1.38 6.34
N SER A 37 2.86 -2.57 6.53
CA SER A 37 2.64 -3.14 7.85
C SER A 37 3.97 -3.61 8.44
N THR A 38 4.24 -3.21 9.67
CA THR A 38 5.35 -3.73 10.48
C THR A 38 5.00 -5.16 10.90
N GLY A 39 5.48 -6.14 10.15
CA GLY A 39 5.22 -7.57 10.39
C GLY A 39 5.96 -8.45 9.38
N PHE A 40 5.80 -9.76 9.52
CA PHE A 40 6.35 -10.74 8.59
C PHE A 40 5.22 -11.42 7.82
N ARG A 41 5.47 -11.73 6.55
CA ARG A 41 4.68 -12.68 5.74
C ARG A 41 5.43 -14.00 5.64
N GLU A 42 4.70 -15.09 5.68
CA GLU A 42 5.27 -16.42 5.43
C GLU A 42 5.17 -16.73 3.94
N GLU A 43 6.32 -16.93 3.31
CA GLU A 43 6.42 -17.37 1.92
C GLU A 43 7.02 -18.78 1.87
N ARG A 44 6.66 -19.57 0.87
CA ARG A 44 7.17 -20.94 0.69
C ARG A 44 8.02 -21.01 -0.58
N ASP A 45 9.23 -21.50 -0.43
CA ASP A 45 10.11 -21.91 -1.53
C ASP A 45 10.25 -23.45 -1.52
N THR A 46 11.01 -24.01 -2.46
CA THR A 46 11.32 -25.45 -2.57
C THR A 46 11.90 -26.03 -1.28
N PHE A 47 12.67 -25.23 -0.52
CA PHE A 47 13.23 -25.61 0.78
C PHE A 47 12.25 -25.48 1.97
N GLY A 48 11.02 -25.01 1.75
CA GLY A 48 10.01 -24.86 2.79
C GLY A 48 9.64 -23.41 3.13
N PRO A 49 8.89 -23.19 4.23
CA PRO A 49 8.40 -21.88 4.64
C PRO A 49 9.53 -20.99 5.20
N ILE A 50 9.48 -19.70 4.90
CA ILE A 50 10.40 -18.67 5.42
C ILE A 50 9.64 -17.37 5.70
N LYS A 51 10.04 -16.69 6.79
CA LYS A 51 9.48 -15.40 7.18
C LYS A 51 10.17 -14.27 6.41
N VAL A 52 9.42 -13.55 5.60
CA VAL A 52 9.87 -12.39 4.83
C VAL A 52 9.26 -11.11 5.41
N PRO A 53 10.03 -10.05 5.63
CA PRO A 53 9.48 -8.79 6.13
C PRO A 53 8.47 -8.16 5.16
N ASN A 54 7.37 -7.59 5.68
CA ASN A 54 6.32 -6.97 4.86
C ASN A 54 6.73 -5.62 4.25
N ASP A 55 7.75 -4.99 4.80
CA ASP A 55 8.34 -3.73 4.31
C ASP A 55 9.26 -3.93 3.10
N LYS A 56 9.57 -5.19 2.74
CA LYS A 56 10.48 -5.52 1.65
C LYS A 56 9.75 -6.13 0.47
N LEU A 57 10.18 -5.75 -0.73
CA LEU A 57 9.57 -6.18 -2.01
C LEU A 57 10.11 -7.52 -2.52
N TRP A 58 11.18 -8.05 -1.94
CA TRP A 58 11.73 -9.35 -2.31
C TRP A 58 10.98 -10.50 -1.65
N GLY A 59 11.10 -11.72 -2.17
CA GLY A 59 10.44 -12.91 -1.65
C GLY A 59 11.37 -13.93 -0.97
N ALA A 60 10.88 -15.16 -0.83
CA ALA A 60 11.53 -16.26 -0.11
C ALA A 60 12.95 -16.59 -0.59
N GLN A 61 13.15 -16.64 -1.91
CA GLN A 61 14.46 -16.99 -2.49
C GLN A 61 15.52 -15.95 -2.11
N THR A 62 15.20 -14.66 -2.21
CA THR A 62 16.13 -13.58 -1.86
C THR A 62 16.35 -13.54 -0.35
N GLN A 63 15.31 -13.76 0.44
CA GLN A 63 15.44 -13.83 1.91
C GLN A 63 16.41 -14.94 2.35
N ARG A 64 16.36 -16.11 1.70
CA ARG A 64 17.30 -17.21 1.97
C ARG A 64 18.72 -16.88 1.51
N SER A 65 18.85 -16.25 0.34
CA SER A 65 20.15 -15.78 -0.16
C SER A 65 20.82 -14.80 0.82
N LEU A 66 20.05 -13.88 1.40
CA LEU A 66 20.56 -12.94 2.40
C LEU A 66 21.08 -13.64 3.66
N GLN A 67 20.43 -14.73 4.09
CA GLN A 67 20.87 -15.51 5.26
C GLN A 67 22.10 -16.38 4.96
N ASN A 68 22.22 -16.88 3.72
CA ASN A 68 23.29 -17.77 3.32
C ASN A 68 24.59 -17.03 2.93
N PHE A 69 24.48 -15.80 2.45
CA PHE A 69 25.61 -15.03 1.89
C PHE A 69 25.79 -13.68 2.60
N ASP A 70 25.89 -13.69 3.93
CA ASP A 70 26.15 -12.48 4.74
C ASP A 70 27.67 -12.18 4.82
N ILE A 71 28.28 -11.88 3.66
CA ILE A 71 29.73 -11.68 3.53
C ILE A 71 29.99 -10.29 2.93
N GLY A 72 31.02 -9.58 3.40
CA GLY A 72 31.54 -8.37 2.75
C GLY A 72 30.76 -7.07 3.03
N GLY A 73 29.68 -7.13 3.81
CA GLY A 73 28.94 -5.97 4.29
C GLY A 73 28.48 -5.02 3.17
N GLU A 74 28.47 -3.72 3.44
CA GLU A 74 27.95 -2.74 2.47
C GLU A 74 28.86 -2.50 1.25
N ARG A 75 30.15 -2.82 1.37
CA ARG A 75 31.12 -2.65 0.26
C ARG A 75 30.91 -3.69 -0.83
N GLU A 76 30.55 -4.91 -0.46
CA GLU A 76 30.33 -6.01 -1.39
C GLU A 76 28.88 -6.10 -1.89
N ARG A 77 28.04 -5.12 -1.52
CA ARG A 77 26.67 -5.05 -1.99
C ARG A 77 26.65 -4.84 -3.51
N MET A 78 25.74 -5.56 -4.17
CA MET A 78 25.55 -5.48 -5.62
C MET A 78 25.49 -4.02 -6.10
N PRO A 79 26.38 -3.60 -7.02
CA PRO A 79 26.42 -2.23 -7.52
C PRO A 79 25.08 -1.77 -8.12
N VAL A 80 24.68 -0.55 -7.79
CA VAL A 80 23.44 0.08 -8.31
C VAL A 80 23.32 0.04 -9.84
N PRO A 81 24.40 0.24 -10.64
CA PRO A 81 24.30 0.13 -12.10
C PRO A 81 23.77 -1.22 -12.59
N ILE A 82 24.17 -2.33 -11.95
CA ILE A 82 23.72 -3.68 -12.31
C ILE A 82 22.24 -3.86 -12.00
N ILE A 83 21.78 -3.36 -10.85
CA ILE A 83 20.36 -3.41 -10.46
C ILE A 83 19.50 -2.66 -11.50
N ARG A 84 19.96 -1.48 -11.94
CA ARG A 84 19.26 -0.69 -12.98
C ARG A 84 19.23 -1.42 -14.32
N ALA A 85 20.34 -2.06 -14.71
CA ALA A 85 20.43 -2.85 -15.93
C ALA A 85 19.40 -4.00 -15.93
N PHE A 86 19.23 -4.70 -14.81
CA PHE A 86 18.17 -5.71 -14.67
C PHE A 86 16.75 -5.15 -14.85
N GLY A 87 16.50 -3.93 -14.36
CA GLY A 87 15.23 -3.24 -14.58
C GLY A 87 14.95 -2.99 -16.07
N VAL A 88 15.96 -2.51 -16.82
CA VAL A 88 15.84 -2.33 -18.28
C VAL A 88 15.64 -3.65 -18.98
N LEU A 89 16.44 -4.67 -18.65
CA LEU A 89 16.35 -6.01 -19.23
C LEU A 89 14.95 -6.61 -19.06
N LYS A 90 14.40 -6.56 -17.84
CA LYS A 90 13.06 -7.08 -17.56
C LYS A 90 11.96 -6.23 -18.20
N LYS A 91 12.15 -4.92 -18.32
CA LYS A 91 11.23 -4.04 -19.05
C LYS A 91 11.18 -4.38 -20.54
N CYS A 92 12.31 -4.62 -21.18
CA CYS A 92 12.34 -5.04 -22.60
C CYS A 92 11.75 -6.44 -22.77
N ALA A 93 12.16 -7.40 -21.94
CA ALA A 93 11.64 -8.76 -21.98
C ALA A 93 10.12 -8.84 -21.82
N ALA A 94 9.51 -7.95 -21.02
CA ALA A 94 8.06 -7.89 -20.85
C ALA A 94 7.31 -7.19 -21.99
N LYS A 95 8.01 -6.37 -22.80
CA LYS A 95 7.41 -5.74 -23.99
C LYS A 95 7.36 -6.68 -25.19
N ASP A 96 8.30 -7.61 -25.25
CA ASP A 96 8.49 -8.54 -26.37
C ASP A 96 7.88 -9.93 -26.08
N ALA A 97 7.23 -10.13 -24.92
CA ALA A 97 6.56 -11.37 -24.49
C ALA A 97 5.03 -11.23 -24.59
#